data_AF-A0A537R644-F1
#
_entry.id   AF-A0A537R644-F1
#
_cell.length_a   1.000
_cell.length_b   1.000
_cell.length_c   1.000
_cell.angle_alpha   90.00
_cell.angle_beta   90.00
_cell.angle_gamma   90.00
#
_symmetry.space_group_name_H-M   'P 1'
#
loop_
_entity.id
_entity.type
_entity.pdbx_description
1 polymer ?
#
loop_
_entity_poly.entity_id
_entity_poly.type
_entity_poly.pdbx_seq_one_letter_code
_entity_poly.pdbx_strand_id
1 'polypeptide(L)'
;MRTPNILFSGLALLLLVGAAPDPEPAGGRYKLTPVEDGAFLRLDTQTGAVSVCQRKDASWACNAVPDDRRALESEIGRLATENKELQGAVKRLEELLALPDPEGPDRRAQRSGPKIQ
;
A
#
# COMPACT_ATOMS: atom_id res chain seq x y z
N MET A 1 -45.45 -31.32 55.80
CA MET A 1 -44.09 -31.65 56.28
C MET A 1 -43.16 -31.50 55.08
N ARG A 2 -42.60 -30.30 54.88
CA ARG A 2 -41.17 -29.96 55.10
C ARG A 2 -40.20 -30.84 54.30
N THR A 3 -39.68 -30.26 53.22
CA THR A 3 -38.56 -30.70 52.38
C THR A 3 -37.25 -30.85 53.16
N PRO A 4 -36.34 -31.72 52.69
CA PRO A 4 -34.91 -31.40 52.72
C PRO A 4 -34.30 -31.56 51.31
N ASN A 5 -33.86 -30.45 50.69
CA ASN A 5 -32.45 -30.01 50.66
C ASN A 5 -31.44 -31.11 50.29
N ILE A 6 -31.18 -31.25 48.99
CA ILE A 6 -29.90 -31.78 48.49
C ILE A 6 -29.08 -30.58 48.01
N LEU A 7 -27.97 -30.38 48.70
CA LEU A 7 -26.96 -29.34 48.52
C LEU A 7 -26.33 -29.43 47.12
N PHE A 8 -26.62 -28.47 46.24
CA PHE A 8 -25.82 -28.23 45.04
C PHE A 8 -24.57 -27.45 45.44
N SER A 9 -23.49 -28.18 45.70
CA SER A 9 -22.14 -27.63 45.79
C SER A 9 -21.70 -27.22 44.39
N GLY A 10 -21.68 -25.93 44.12
CA GLY A 10 -21.22 -25.35 42.86
C GLY A 10 -20.56 -24.01 43.15
N LEU A 11 -19.33 -24.06 43.65
CA LEU A 11 -18.50 -22.86 43.85
C LEU A 11 -18.11 -22.34 42.46
N ALA A 12 -18.93 -21.46 41.89
CA ALA A 12 -18.60 -20.75 40.67
C ALA A 12 -17.53 -19.70 40.99
N LEU A 13 -16.27 -20.06 40.78
CA LEU A 13 -15.14 -19.15 40.89
C LEU A 13 -15.19 -18.18 39.70
N LEU A 14 -15.79 -17.01 39.91
CA LEU A 14 -15.70 -15.89 38.97
C LEU A 14 -14.23 -15.43 38.91
N LEU A 15 -13.51 -15.83 37.86
CA LEU A 15 -12.28 -15.18 37.46
C LEU A 15 -12.63 -13.81 36.86
N LEU A 16 -12.64 -12.76 37.69
CA LEU A 16 -12.43 -11.41 37.16
C LEU A 16 -10.96 -11.34 36.70
N VAL A 17 -10.72 -11.68 35.44
CA VAL A 17 -9.51 -11.25 34.75
C VAL A 17 -9.66 -9.75 34.53
N GLY A 18 -9.21 -8.97 35.51
CA GLY A 18 -9.00 -7.54 35.30
C GLY A 18 -7.97 -7.39 34.19
N ALA A 19 -8.38 -6.86 33.04
CA ALA A 19 -7.43 -6.36 32.06
C ALA A 19 -6.66 -5.23 32.74
N ALA A 20 -5.43 -5.52 33.17
CA ALA A 20 -4.52 -4.47 33.59
C ALA A 20 -4.34 -3.52 32.38
N PRO A 21 -4.44 -2.19 32.56
CA PRO A 21 -4.07 -1.27 31.49
C PRO A 21 -2.61 -1.59 31.13
N ASP A 22 -2.37 -1.87 29.86
CA ASP A 22 -1.03 -2.02 29.30
C ASP A 22 -0.22 -0.78 29.76
N PRO A 23 0.99 -0.93 30.34
CA PRO A 23 1.78 0.22 30.70
C PRO A 23 1.94 1.11 29.47
N GLU A 24 1.32 2.30 29.52
CA GLU A 24 1.52 3.34 28.52
C GLU A 24 3.02 3.41 28.26
N PRO A 25 3.48 3.28 26.99
CA PRO A 25 4.89 3.40 26.69
C PRO A 25 5.36 4.71 27.32
N ALA A 26 6.51 4.72 27.99
CA ALA A 26 6.97 5.77 28.91
C ALA A 26 7.05 7.22 28.35
N GLY A 27 6.54 7.49 27.14
CA GLY A 27 6.39 8.80 26.53
C GLY A 27 5.01 9.11 25.92
N GLY A 28 3.94 8.37 26.26
CA GLY A 28 2.58 8.62 25.77
C GLY A 28 2.40 8.52 24.25
N ARG A 29 1.20 8.85 23.75
CA ARG A 29 0.89 8.84 22.30
C ARG A 29 1.70 9.84 21.48
N TYR A 30 2.11 10.96 22.07
CA TYR A 30 2.78 12.04 21.36
C TYR A 30 4.17 12.26 21.91
N LYS A 31 5.18 12.18 21.04
CA LYS A 31 6.54 12.63 21.35
C LYS A 31 6.79 14.00 20.73
N LEU A 32 7.31 14.92 21.54
CA LEU A 32 7.68 16.27 21.13
C LEU A 32 9.20 16.41 21.09
N THR A 33 9.72 16.82 19.95
CA THR A 33 11.14 17.12 19.74
C THR A 33 11.28 18.61 19.44
N PRO A 34 12.07 19.38 20.21
CA PRO A 34 12.31 20.78 19.89
C PRO A 34 13.05 20.91 18.56
N VAL A 35 12.74 21.94 17.79
CA VAL A 35 13.47 22.35 16.59
C VAL A 35 13.81 23.85 16.68
N GLU A 36 14.36 24.41 15.60
CA GLU A 36 14.69 25.83 15.54
C GLU A 36 13.45 26.74 15.70
N ASP A 37 13.70 28.01 16.02
CA ASP A 37 12.68 29.06 16.17
C ASP A 37 11.57 28.77 17.20
N GLY A 38 11.86 27.91 18.18
CA GLY A 38 10.91 27.56 19.24
C GLY A 38 9.73 26.71 18.77
N ALA A 39 9.85 26.10 17.60
CA ALA A 39 8.90 25.12 17.09
C ALA A 39 9.19 23.72 17.66
N PHE A 40 8.21 22.82 17.51
CA PHE A 40 8.33 21.41 17.90
C PHE A 40 7.91 20.49 16.76
N LEU A 41 8.68 19.43 16.52
CA LEU A 41 8.20 18.27 15.80
C LEU A 41 7.40 17.38 16.74
N ARG A 42 6.14 17.10 16.38
CA ARG A 42 5.27 16.16 17.08
C ARG A 42 5.17 14.86 16.28
N LEU A 43 5.55 13.76 16.90
CA LEU A 43 5.35 12.40 16.39
C LEU A 43 4.16 11.75 17.09
N ASP A 44 3.16 11.32 16.34
CA ASP A 44 2.11 10.41 16.80
C ASP A 44 2.65 8.97 16.77
N THR A 45 2.88 8.35 17.92
CA THR A 45 3.52 7.03 18.04
C THR A 45 2.62 5.88 17.61
N GLN A 46 1.32 6.11 17.40
CA GLN A 46 0.39 5.08 16.91
C GLN A 46 0.33 5.05 15.39
N THR A 47 0.39 6.22 14.75
CA THR A 47 0.22 6.35 13.28
C THR A 47 1.52 6.63 12.53
N GLY A 48 2.57 7.06 13.23
CA GLY A 48 3.81 7.57 12.63
C GLY A 48 3.67 8.96 12.02
N ALA A 49 2.51 9.61 12.12
CA ALA A 49 2.30 10.93 11.55
C ALA A 49 3.16 11.99 12.26
N VAL A 50 3.78 12.87 11.47
CA VAL A 50 4.60 13.96 11.95
C VAL A 50 3.91 15.30 11.70
N SER A 51 3.97 16.21 12.66
CA SER A 51 3.49 17.59 12.51
C SER A 51 4.55 18.58 13.00
N VAL A 52 4.64 19.74 12.35
CA VAL A 52 5.39 20.89 12.88
C VAL A 52 4.43 21.76 13.67
N CYS A 53 4.70 21.90 14.95
CA CYS A 53 3.93 22.69 15.90
C CYS A 53 4.65 24.00 16.21
N GLN A 54 3.97 25.12 16.01
CA GLN A 54 4.50 26.47 16.28
C GLN A 54 3.51 27.26 17.13
N ARG A 55 4.04 28.19 17.93
CA ARG A 55 3.20 29.11 18.68
C ARG A 55 2.61 30.13 17.71
N LYS A 56 1.29 30.23 17.68
CA LYS A 56 0.52 31.20 16.90
C LYS A 56 -0.31 32.02 17.87
N ASP A 57 0.04 33.30 18.01
CA ASP A 57 -0.52 34.22 18.99
C ASP A 57 -0.43 33.66 20.43
N ALA A 58 -1.58 33.50 21.11
CA ALA A 58 -1.70 32.91 22.43
C ALA A 58 -1.90 31.38 22.41
N SER A 59 -1.75 30.72 21.25
CA SER A 59 -2.08 29.31 21.05
C SER A 59 -0.99 28.54 20.31
N TRP A 60 -1.16 27.23 20.17
CA TRP A 60 -0.28 26.37 19.37
C TRP A 60 -1.03 25.86 18.15
N ALA A 61 -0.38 25.90 16.99
CA ALA A 61 -0.89 25.31 15.76
C ALA A 61 0.09 24.25 15.26
N CYS A 62 -0.42 23.06 14.95
CA CYS A 62 0.36 21.95 14.40
C CYS A 62 -0.08 21.67 12.96
N ASN A 63 0.84 21.81 12.01
CA ASN A 63 0.60 21.50 10.60
C ASN A 63 1.21 20.15 10.27
N ALA A 64 0.46 19.30 9.57
CA ALA A 64 0.97 18.00 9.11
C ALA A 64 2.18 18.20 8.20
N VAL A 65 3.25 17.43 8.42
CA VAL A 65 4.34 17.34 7.46
C VAL A 65 3.84 16.53 6.27
N PRO A 66 4.00 17.01 5.03
CA PRO A 66 3.65 16.23 3.84
C PRO A 66 4.32 14.86 3.89
N ASP A 67 3.51 13.81 3.78
CA ASP A 67 3.99 12.45 3.71
C ASP A 67 4.22 12.09 2.24
N ASP A 68 5.37 12.56 1.73
CA ASP A 68 5.77 12.36 0.33
C ASP A 68 5.84 10.86 -0.02
N ARG A 69 6.00 9.97 0.96
CA ARG A 69 6.03 8.51 0.74
C ARG A 69 4.77 8.03 0.01
N ARG A 70 3.58 8.42 0.49
CA ARG A 70 2.31 7.96 -0.11
C ARG A 70 2.09 8.55 -1.50
N ALA A 71 2.47 9.81 -1.71
CA ALA A 71 2.41 10.43 -3.02
C ALA A 71 3.33 9.71 -4.01
N LEU A 72 4.56 9.38 -3.58
CA LEU A 72 5.52 8.64 -4.38
C LEU A 72 5.10 7.19 -4.64
N GLU A 73 4.51 6.50 -3.67
CA GLU A 73 3.97 5.14 -3.86
C GLU A 73 2.83 5.11 -4.87
N SER A 74 1.93 6.10 -4.82
CA SER A 74 0.87 6.26 -5.81
C SER A 74 1.44 6.48 -7.21
N GLU A 75 2.46 7.34 -7.33
CA GLU A 75 3.11 7.63 -8.61
C GLU A 75 3.89 6.43 -9.15
N ILE A 76 4.58 5.67 -8.29
CA ILE A 76 5.22 4.40 -8.64
C ILE A 76 4.20 3.42 -9.20
N GLY A 77 3.03 3.29 -8.56
CA GLY A 77 1.96 2.42 -9.04
C GLY A 77 1.44 2.84 -10.43
N ARG A 78 1.23 4.13 -10.64
CA ARG A 78 0.81 4.70 -11.92
C ARG A 78 1.83 4.40 -13.02
N LEU A 79 3.11 4.69 -12.76
CA LEU A 79 4.21 4.46 -13.69
C LEU A 79 4.42 2.98 -14.01
N ALA A 80 4.28 2.09 -13.02
CA ALA A 80 4.39 0.65 -13.23
C ALA A 80 3.30 0.11 -14.16
N THR A 81 2.06 0.59 -14.00
CA THR A 81 0.94 0.26 -14.90
C THR A 81 1.20 0.76 -16.32
N GLU A 82 1.55 2.03 -16.47
CA GLU A 82 1.84 2.64 -17.78
C GLU A 82 2.99 1.91 -18.49
N ASN A 83 4.05 1.56 -17.76
CA ASN A 83 5.18 0.82 -18.33
C ASN A 83 4.76 -0.55 -18.86
N LYS A 84 3.93 -1.29 -18.09
CA LYS A 84 3.40 -2.59 -18.52
C LYS A 84 2.54 -2.48 -19.77
N GLU A 85 1.71 -1.44 -19.86
CA GLU A 85 0.88 -1.17 -21.04
C GLU A 85 1.72 -0.85 -22.27
N LEU A 86 2.73 0.02 -22.12
CA LEU A 86 3.67 0.39 -23.18
C LEU A 86 4.49 -0.81 -23.65
N GLN A 87 5.03 -1.63 -22.74
CA GLN A 87 5.72 -2.88 -23.09
C GLN A 87 4.81 -3.82 -23.89
N GLY A 88 3.54 -3.94 -23.49
CA GLY A 88 2.55 -4.73 -24.24
C GLY A 88 2.28 -4.17 -25.64
N ALA A 89 2.22 -2.85 -25.79
CA ALA A 89 2.04 -2.21 -27.09
C ALA A 89 3.25 -2.40 -28.01
N VAL A 90 4.46 -2.24 -27.47
CA VAL A 90 5.71 -2.49 -28.20
C VAL A 90 5.76 -3.94 -28.69
N LYS A 91 5.50 -4.91 -27.81
CA LYS A 91 5.50 -6.32 -28.20
C LYS A 91 4.52 -6.64 -29.33
N ARG A 92 3.29 -6.11 -29.26
CA ARG A 92 2.28 -6.28 -30.33
C ARG A 92 2.75 -5.69 -31.65
N LEU A 93 3.40 -4.52 -31.60
CA LEU A 93 3.94 -3.88 -32.80
C LEU A 93 5.09 -4.70 -33.40
N GLU A 94 5.99 -5.21 -32.57
CA GLU A 94 7.08 -6.11 -33.00
C GLU A 94 6.53 -7.38 -33.65
N GLU A 95 5.49 -8.00 -33.09
CA GLU A 95 4.82 -9.17 -33.67
C GLU A 95 4.19 -8.87 -35.05
N LEU A 96 3.56 -7.70 -35.21
CA LEU A 96 3.00 -7.26 -36.50
C LEU A 96 4.09 -7.02 -37.55
N LEU A 97 5.23 -6.45 -37.15
CA LEU A 97 6.37 -6.21 -38.03
C LEU A 97 7.14 -7.49 -38.37
N ALA A 98 7.09 -8.50 -37.49
CA ALA A 98 7.72 -9.80 -37.70
C ALA A 98 6.89 -10.75 -38.57
N LEU A 99 5.71 -10.34 -39.06
CA LEU A 99 4.94 -11.13 -40.01
C LEU A 99 5.73 -11.29 -41.32
N PRO A 100 5.93 -12.53 -41.83
CA PRO A 100 6.64 -12.74 -43.07
C PRO A 100 5.88 -12.10 -44.24
N ASP A 101 6.64 -11.50 -45.16
CA ASP A 101 6.14 -10.93 -46.41
C ASP A 101 5.19 -11.94 -47.10
N PRO A 102 3.95 -11.56 -47.48
CA PRO A 102 3.05 -12.43 -48.22
C PRO A 102 3.58 -12.90 -49.58
N GLU A 103 4.76 -12.47 -50.03
CA GLU A 103 5.43 -13.05 -51.19
C GLU A 103 6.11 -14.40 -50.90
N GLY A 104 5.31 -15.47 -50.87
CA GLY A 104 5.71 -16.80 -51.35
C GLY A 104 4.64 -17.35 -52.31
N PRO A 105 4.92 -18.30 -53.22
CA PRO A 105 6.16 -18.97 -53.58
C PRO A 105 6.63 -18.64 -55.02
N ASP A 106 7.88 -19.01 -55.31
CA ASP A 106 8.43 -19.31 -56.65
C ASP A 106 7.64 -18.82 -57.90
N ARG A 107 7.76 -17.52 -58.22
CA ARG A 107 7.38 -16.98 -59.53
C ARG A 107 8.32 -17.42 -60.68
N ARG A 108 9.37 -18.20 -60.39
CA ARG A 108 10.35 -18.68 -61.38
C ARG A 108 9.92 -20.03 -61.99
N ALA A 109 9.24 -20.90 -61.25
CA ALA A 109 8.69 -22.16 -61.76
C ALA A 109 7.46 -22.00 -62.68
N GLN A 110 6.78 -20.85 -62.67
CA GLN A 110 5.61 -20.60 -63.53
C GLN A 110 5.97 -19.96 -64.89
N ARG A 111 7.24 -19.58 -65.13
CA ARG A 111 7.71 -19.04 -66.43
C ARG A 111 8.18 -20.12 -67.42
N SER A 112 8.08 -21.41 -67.08
CA SER A 112 8.25 -22.48 -68.07
C SER A 112 6.98 -22.67 -68.88
N GLY A 113 6.77 -21.81 -69.87
CA GLY A 113 5.73 -21.95 -70.89
C GLY A 113 5.97 -23.17 -71.80
N PRO A 114 4.93 -23.63 -72.52
CA PRO A 114 4.98 -24.86 -73.32
C PRO A 114 6.03 -24.77 -74.43
N LYS A 115 6.92 -25.76 -74.51
CA LYS A 115 7.79 -25.97 -75.68
C LYS A 115 6.92 -26.44 -76.84
N ILE A 116 6.79 -25.60 -77.86
CA ILE A 116 6.20 -25.99 -79.15
C ILE A 116 7.17 -26.96 -79.83
N GLN A 117 6.62 -28.08 -80.28
CA GLN A 117 7.29 -29.16 -81.02
C GLN A 117 7.80 -28.68 -82.38
#